data_AF-A0A645AFC4-F1
#
_entry.id   AF-A0A645AFC4-F1
#
_cell.length_a   1.000
_cell.length_b   1.000
_cell.length_c   1.000
_cell.angle_alpha   90.00
_cell.angle_beta   90.00
_cell.angle_gamma   90.00
#
_symmetry.space_group_name_H-M   'P 1'
#
loop_
_entity.id
_entity.type
_entity.pdbx_description
1 polymer ?
#
loop_
_entity_poly.entity_id
_entity_poly.type
_entity_poly.pdbx_seq_one_letter_code
_entity_poly.pdbx_strand_id
1 'polypeptide(L)'
;MIGGLDHARALGAAAVSIACNPGAEVSRHADVAIEVDNGPEVLTGSTRLKAGTSQKLILNMISTATMVQLGKAYGNLMVDVRPTNEKLLDRALRIIVDATGCDRATARAAFQEADGHAKTAIVAILTGVDAPTARARLTAAQGFVRHAVTPSSSRHRSQRSTDD
;
A
#
# COMPACT_ATOMS: atom_id res chain seq x y z
N MET A 1 -13.73 7.32 -23.40
CA MET A 1 -13.39 6.20 -22.48
C MET A 1 -12.98 4.97 -23.28
N ILE A 2 -13.87 4.39 -24.10
CA ILE A 2 -13.57 3.21 -24.95
C ILE A 2 -12.30 3.38 -25.79
N GLY A 3 -12.21 4.42 -26.63
CA GLY A 3 -10.99 4.63 -27.45
C GLY A 3 -9.70 4.82 -26.64
N GLY A 4 -9.79 5.28 -25.38
CA GLY A 4 -8.65 5.34 -24.47
C GLY A 4 -8.21 3.96 -23.97
N LEU A 5 -9.18 3.09 -23.65
CA LEU A 5 -8.91 1.69 -23.30
C LEU A 5 -8.33 0.92 -24.48
N ASP A 6 -8.94 1.04 -25.68
CA ASP A 6 -8.45 0.36 -26.88
C ASP A 6 -7.03 0.79 -27.23
N HIS A 7 -6.74 2.10 -27.13
CA HIS A 7 -5.39 2.60 -27.36
C HIS A 7 -4.39 2.10 -26.32
N ALA A 8 -4.74 2.10 -25.03
CA ALA A 8 -3.88 1.57 -23.97
C ALA A 8 -3.56 0.08 -24.20
N ARG A 9 -4.56 -0.70 -24.60
CA ARG A 9 -4.40 -2.13 -24.95
C ARG A 9 -3.53 -2.33 -26.18
N ALA A 10 -3.71 -1.51 -27.22
CA ALA A 10 -2.87 -1.56 -28.42
C ALA A 10 -1.39 -1.29 -28.12
N LEU A 11 -1.10 -0.54 -27.04
CA LEU A 11 0.25 -0.31 -26.52
C LEU A 11 0.74 -1.38 -25.51
N GLY A 12 -0.06 -2.41 -25.23
CA GLY A 12 0.28 -3.49 -24.29
C GLY A 12 0.07 -3.16 -22.81
N ALA A 13 -0.61 -2.05 -22.49
CA ALA A 13 -0.97 -1.74 -21.11
C ALA A 13 -2.19 -2.56 -20.66
N ALA A 14 -2.18 -2.99 -19.39
CA ALA A 14 -3.36 -3.57 -18.78
C ALA A 14 -4.50 -2.54 -18.71
N ALA A 15 -5.69 -2.94 -19.16
CA ALA A 15 -6.85 -2.05 -19.24
C ALA A 15 -7.96 -2.52 -18.29
N VAL A 16 -8.44 -1.60 -17.44
CA VAL A 16 -9.50 -1.87 -16.46
C VAL A 16 -10.64 -0.89 -16.65
N SER A 17 -11.87 -1.38 -16.67
CA SER A 17 -13.07 -0.52 -16.68
C SER A 17 -13.76 -0.53 -15.31
N ILE A 18 -14.37 0.60 -14.95
CA ILE A 18 -15.29 0.71 -13.82
C ILE A 18 -16.59 1.28 -14.35
N ALA A 19 -17.69 0.52 -14.24
CA ALA A 19 -19.01 0.92 -14.69
C ALA A 19 -20.05 0.70 -13.59
N CYS A 20 -21.12 1.50 -13.62
CA CYS A 20 -22.25 1.35 -12.70
C CYS A 20 -23.51 0.80 -13.40
N ASN A 21 -23.31 0.22 -14.59
CA ASN A 21 -24.33 -0.44 -15.39
C ASN A 21 -23.85 -1.88 -15.68
N PRO A 22 -24.65 -2.91 -15.42
CA PRO A 22 -24.32 -4.27 -15.82
C PRO A 22 -24.18 -4.39 -17.35
N GLY A 23 -23.18 -5.15 -17.81
CA GLY A 23 -22.94 -5.39 -19.23
C GLY A 23 -22.60 -4.13 -20.02
N ALA A 24 -21.92 -3.16 -19.39
CA ALA A 24 -21.61 -1.89 -20.03
C ALA A 24 -20.70 -2.10 -21.24
N GLU A 25 -20.93 -1.37 -22.34
CA GLU A 25 -20.12 -1.51 -23.56
C GLU A 25 -18.63 -1.32 -23.27
N VAL A 26 -18.28 -0.33 -22.43
CA VAL A 26 -16.89 -0.06 -22.00
C VAL A 26 -16.20 -1.27 -21.34
N SER A 27 -16.96 -2.18 -20.72
CA SER A 27 -16.44 -3.38 -20.08
C SER A 27 -15.92 -4.41 -21.07
N ARG A 28 -16.44 -4.42 -22.30
CA ARG A 28 -15.97 -5.31 -23.37
C ARG A 28 -14.59 -4.91 -23.91
N HIS A 29 -14.17 -3.69 -23.63
CA HIS A 29 -12.88 -3.12 -24.06
C HIS A 29 -11.80 -3.17 -22.97
N ALA A 30 -12.03 -3.87 -21.86
CA ALA A 30 -11.09 -3.98 -20.75
C ALA A 30 -10.67 -5.44 -20.50
N ASP A 31 -9.46 -5.64 -19.96
CA ASP A 31 -9.00 -6.95 -19.45
C ASP A 31 -9.75 -7.33 -18.18
N VAL A 32 -10.06 -6.34 -17.35
CA VAL A 32 -10.83 -6.51 -16.11
C VAL A 32 -11.97 -5.52 -16.10
N ALA A 33 -13.19 -6.02 -15.97
CA ALA A 33 -14.39 -5.22 -15.84
C ALA A 33 -14.88 -5.23 -14.39
N ILE A 34 -14.99 -4.05 -13.79
CA ILE A 34 -15.60 -3.86 -12.46
C ILE A 34 -16.96 -3.20 -12.66
N GLU A 35 -18.02 -3.98 -12.55
CA GLU A 35 -19.40 -3.51 -12.71
C GLU A 35 -20.14 -3.53 -11.39
N VAL A 36 -20.71 -2.38 -11.01
CA VAL A 36 -21.50 -2.25 -9.78
C VAL A 36 -22.92 -1.84 -10.13
N ASP A 37 -23.89 -2.71 -9.89
CA ASP A 37 -25.29 -2.33 -10.01
C ASP A 37 -25.70 -1.49 -8.79
N ASN A 38 -25.82 -0.18 -9.00
CA ASN A 38 -26.27 0.75 -7.98
C ASN A 38 -27.79 0.96 -8.01
N GLY A 39 -28.50 0.45 -9.02
CA GLY A 39 -29.89 0.80 -9.32
C GLY A 39 -30.10 2.30 -9.65
N PRO A 40 -31.37 2.72 -9.84
CA PRO A 40 -31.70 4.10 -10.19
C PRO A 40 -31.27 5.12 -9.13
N GLU A 41 -30.71 6.25 -9.56
CA GLU A 41 -30.35 7.33 -8.65
C GLU A 41 -31.59 8.01 -8.05
N VAL A 42 -31.46 8.52 -6.81
CA VAL A 42 -32.57 9.25 -6.15
C VAL A 42 -32.99 10.50 -6.93
N LEU A 43 -32.02 11.15 -7.58
CA LEU A 43 -32.26 12.17 -8.59
C LEU A 43 -31.90 11.58 -9.94
N THR A 44 -32.90 11.35 -10.78
CA THR A 44 -32.74 10.71 -12.09
C THR A 44 -31.60 11.35 -12.90
N GLY A 45 -30.64 10.53 -13.31
CA GLY A 45 -29.47 10.95 -14.09
C GLY A 45 -28.31 11.56 -13.30
N SER A 46 -28.47 11.83 -12.00
CA SER A 46 -27.41 12.42 -11.15
C SER A 46 -26.42 11.36 -10.64
N THR A 47 -25.62 10.79 -11.56
CA THR A 47 -24.64 9.73 -11.28
C THR A 47 -23.50 10.14 -10.34
N ARG A 48 -23.35 11.43 -10.01
CA ARG A 48 -22.42 11.89 -8.96
C ARG A 48 -22.76 11.37 -7.56
N LEU A 49 -23.94 10.76 -7.37
CA LEU A 49 -24.43 10.25 -6.09
C LEU A 49 -23.95 8.81 -5.83
N LYS A 50 -24.78 7.79 -6.07
CA LYS A 50 -24.39 6.40 -5.79
C LYS A 50 -23.25 5.96 -6.70
N ALA A 51 -23.34 6.21 -8.01
CA ALA A 51 -22.27 5.85 -8.96
C ALA A 51 -20.92 6.49 -8.61
N GLY A 52 -20.89 7.80 -8.35
CA GLY A 52 -19.68 8.49 -7.90
C GLY A 52 -19.12 7.94 -6.58
N THR A 53 -20.00 7.60 -5.63
CA THR A 53 -19.59 6.99 -4.36
C THR A 53 -18.97 5.60 -4.56
N SER A 54 -19.61 4.74 -5.36
CA SER A 54 -19.09 3.40 -5.67
C SER A 54 -17.72 3.48 -6.36
N GLN A 55 -17.57 4.37 -7.35
CA GLN A 55 -16.30 4.59 -8.02
C GLN A 55 -15.20 5.04 -7.05
N LYS A 56 -15.49 5.99 -6.16
CA LYS A 56 -14.54 6.44 -5.12
C LYS A 56 -14.10 5.26 -4.23
N LEU A 57 -15.04 4.44 -3.78
CA LEU A 57 -14.73 3.29 -2.92
C LEU A 57 -13.84 2.28 -3.66
N ILE A 58 -14.14 1.98 -4.93
CA ILE A 58 -13.31 1.08 -5.76
C ILE A 58 -11.91 1.63 -5.94
N LEU A 59 -11.76 2.91 -6.31
CA LEU A 59 -10.44 3.52 -6.49
C LEU A 59 -9.64 3.56 -5.19
N ASN A 60 -10.30 3.81 -4.06
CA ASN A 60 -9.68 3.72 -2.74
C ASN A 60 -9.22 2.29 -2.42
N MET A 61 -10.02 1.27 -2.74
CA MET A 61 -9.64 -0.14 -2.55
C MET A 61 -8.42 -0.51 -3.42
N ILE A 62 -8.45 -0.18 -4.71
CA ILE A 62 -7.34 -0.48 -5.65
C ILE A 62 -6.04 0.18 -5.16
N SER A 63 -6.08 1.49 -4.92
CA SER A 63 -4.89 2.24 -4.50
C SER A 63 -4.37 1.76 -3.13
N THR A 64 -5.25 1.55 -2.16
CA THR A 64 -4.86 1.10 -0.82
C THR A 64 -4.27 -0.32 -0.86
N ALA A 65 -4.94 -1.27 -1.52
CA ALA A 65 -4.46 -2.64 -1.64
C ALA A 65 -3.10 -2.69 -2.34
N THR A 66 -2.93 -1.92 -3.42
CA THR A 66 -1.66 -1.79 -4.14
C THR A 66 -0.56 -1.27 -3.21
N MET A 67 -0.80 -0.18 -2.47
CA MET A 67 0.21 0.40 -1.58
C MET A 67 0.57 -0.53 -0.42
N VAL A 68 -0.39 -1.31 0.11
CA VAL A 68 -0.11 -2.37 1.08
C VAL A 68 0.79 -3.45 0.47
N GLN A 69 0.49 -3.91 -0.75
CA GLN A 69 1.32 -4.89 -1.47
C GLN A 69 2.69 -4.34 -1.89
N LEU A 70 2.89 -3.02 -1.90
CA LEU A 70 4.20 -2.38 -2.12
C LEU A 70 4.95 -2.07 -0.80
N GLY A 71 4.51 -2.64 0.32
CA GLY A 71 5.17 -2.47 1.62
C GLY A 71 5.09 -1.06 2.19
N LYS A 72 4.08 -0.26 1.79
CA LYS A 72 3.85 1.10 2.31
C LYS A 72 3.13 1.13 3.66
N ALA A 73 2.65 -0.03 4.12
CA ALA A 73 2.00 -0.23 5.40
C ALA A 73 2.74 -1.26 6.27
N TYR A 74 2.61 -1.13 7.59
CA TYR A 74 3.06 -2.10 8.60
C TYR A 74 1.95 -2.28 9.63
N GLY A 75 1.44 -3.50 9.77
CA GLY A 75 0.15 -3.70 10.44
C GLY A 75 -0.94 -2.92 9.70
N ASN A 76 -1.66 -2.07 10.42
CA ASN A 76 -2.64 -1.11 9.88
C ASN A 76 -2.09 0.33 9.76
N LEU A 77 -0.78 0.54 9.98
CA LEU A 77 -0.15 1.85 9.98
C LEU A 77 0.45 2.17 8.62
N MET A 78 0.21 3.38 8.11
CA MET A 78 0.81 3.90 6.88
C MET A 78 2.21 4.45 7.17
N VAL A 79 3.23 3.61 7.05
CA VAL A 79 4.59 3.90 7.51
C VAL A 79 5.46 4.67 6.51
N ASP A 80 5.05 4.76 5.24
CA ASP A 80 5.79 5.52 4.22
C ASP A 80 5.29 6.97 4.10
N VAL A 81 5.36 7.70 5.21
CA VAL A 81 4.96 9.11 5.29
C VAL A 81 6.16 10.03 5.14
N ARG A 82 6.05 11.03 4.25
CA ARG A 82 7.03 12.13 4.12
C ARG A 82 6.45 13.41 4.70
N PRO A 83 6.94 13.89 5.86
CA PRO A 83 6.40 15.09 6.46
C PRO A 83 6.86 16.35 5.72
N THR A 84 5.91 17.12 5.21
CA THR A 84 6.14 18.43 4.56
C THR A 84 5.69 19.62 5.41
N ASN A 85 5.10 19.35 6.57
CA ASN A 85 4.64 20.33 7.53
C ASN A 85 4.61 19.72 8.93
N GLU A 86 4.44 20.57 9.94
CA GLU A 86 4.46 20.17 11.35
C GLU A 86 3.39 19.12 11.70
N LYS A 87 2.19 19.21 11.11
CA LYS A 87 1.13 18.20 11.31
C LYS A 87 1.55 16.82 10.81
N LEU A 88 2.21 16.77 9.65
CA LEU A 88 2.70 15.50 9.11
C LEU A 88 3.91 14.97 9.88
N LEU A 89 4.73 15.86 10.45
CA LEU A 89 5.81 15.46 11.36
C LEU A 89 5.24 14.81 12.62
N ASP A 90 4.26 15.44 13.26
CA ASP A 90 3.55 14.85 14.41
C ASP A 90 2.96 13.48 14.08
N ARG A 91 2.30 13.37 12.92
CA ARG A 91 1.76 12.11 12.43
C ARG A 91 2.84 11.04 12.25
N ALA A 92 3.99 11.39 11.67
CA ALA A 92 5.10 10.46 11.47
C ALA A 92 5.63 9.93 12.82
N LEU A 93 5.84 10.81 13.79
CA LEU A 93 6.28 10.44 15.13
C LEU A 93 5.26 9.54 15.84
N ARG A 94 3.96 9.84 15.73
CA ARG A 94 2.91 8.99 16.28
C ARG A 94 2.90 7.61 15.65
N ILE A 95 3.06 7.52 14.32
CA ILE A 95 3.15 6.22 13.63
C ILE A 95 4.35 5.40 14.13
N ILE A 96 5.50 6.04 14.40
CA ILE A 96 6.67 5.34 14.95
C ILE A 96 6.38 4.83 16.35
N VAL A 97 5.80 5.67 17.23
CA VAL A 97 5.37 5.27 18.58
C VAL A 97 4.39 4.10 18.53
N ASP A 98 3.34 4.20 17.71
CA ASP A 98 2.31 3.16 17.58
C ASP A 98 2.88 1.85 17.02
N ALA A 99 3.87 1.93 16.12
CA ALA A 99 4.49 0.76 15.50
C ALA A 99 5.49 0.03 16.42
N THR A 100 6.09 0.74 17.39
CA THR A 100 7.24 0.22 18.16
C THR A 100 6.99 0.15 19.67
N GLY A 101 6.00 0.87 20.18
CA GLY A 101 5.73 1.00 21.62
C GLY A 101 6.73 1.87 22.38
N CYS A 102 7.66 2.55 21.69
CA CYS A 102 8.61 3.46 22.34
C CYS A 102 7.97 4.78 22.77
N ASP A 103 8.68 5.56 23.59
CA ASP A 103 8.25 6.93 23.89
C ASP A 103 8.50 7.90 22.72
N ARG A 104 7.88 9.08 22.82
CA ARG A 104 7.93 10.10 21.77
C ARG A 104 9.32 10.74 21.60
N ALA A 105 10.14 10.77 22.63
CA ALA A 105 11.51 11.31 22.55
C ALA A 105 12.41 10.36 21.75
N THR A 106 12.31 9.06 22.05
CA THR A 106 12.97 7.97 21.32
C THR A 106 12.54 7.95 19.85
N ALA A 107 11.24 8.05 19.58
CA ALA A 107 10.72 8.13 18.21
C ALA A 107 11.30 9.32 17.44
N ARG A 108 11.43 10.50 18.08
CA ARG A 108 11.99 11.70 17.46
C ARG A 108 13.47 11.56 17.15
N ALA A 109 14.25 11.04 18.09
CA ALA A 109 15.68 10.81 17.88
C ALA A 109 15.92 9.83 16.71
N ALA A 110 15.27 8.67 16.74
CA ALA A 110 15.38 7.68 15.68
C ALA A 110 14.89 8.21 14.32
N PHE A 111 13.85 9.05 14.30
CA PHE A 111 13.37 9.69 13.08
C PHE A 111 14.40 10.66 12.49
N GLN A 112 15.10 11.43 13.34
CA GLN A 112 16.17 12.34 12.91
C GLN A 112 17.39 11.58 12.42
N GLU A 113 17.84 10.55 13.14
CA GLU A 113 18.95 9.67 12.73
C GLU A 113 18.65 8.91 11.43
N ALA A 114 17.36 8.65 11.15
CA ALA A 114 16.90 8.04 9.91
C ALA A 114 16.68 9.04 8.76
N ASP A 115 17.15 10.29 8.88
CA ASP A 115 16.97 11.38 7.90
C ASP A 115 15.49 11.61 7.54
N GLY A 116 14.60 11.52 8.54
CA GLY A 116 13.16 11.67 8.34
C GLY A 116 12.48 10.48 7.65
N HIS A 117 13.12 9.32 7.60
CA HIS A 117 12.55 8.10 7.01
C HIS A 117 11.93 7.19 8.08
N ALA A 118 10.60 7.29 8.25
CA ALA A 118 9.87 6.61 9.32
C ALA A 118 10.06 5.08 9.32
N LYS A 119 10.10 4.43 8.15
CA LYS A 119 10.33 2.97 8.06
C LYS A 119 11.69 2.55 8.58
N THR A 120 12.74 3.34 8.30
CA THR A 120 14.08 3.08 8.83
C THR A 120 14.09 3.26 10.34
N ALA A 121 13.47 4.31 10.87
CA ALA A 121 13.35 4.52 12.31
C ALA A 121 12.62 3.37 13.02
N ILE A 122 11.52 2.87 12.44
CA ILE A 122 10.77 1.72 12.97
C ILE A 122 11.65 0.46 13.01
N VAL A 123 12.37 0.16 11.92
CA VAL A 123 13.26 -1.02 11.87
C VAL A 123 14.42 -0.88 12.86
N ALA A 124 15.02 0.29 12.97
CA ALA A 124 16.11 0.58 13.91
C ALA A 124 15.66 0.30 15.34
N ILE A 125 14.52 0.86 15.76
CA ILE A 125 13.96 0.67 17.10
C ILE A 125 13.61 -0.81 17.35
N LEU A 126 12.88 -1.46 16.44
CA LEU A 126 12.41 -2.84 16.65
C LEU A 126 13.54 -3.88 16.64
N THR A 127 14.69 -3.56 16.05
CA THR A 127 15.82 -4.49 15.94
C THR A 127 17.06 -4.09 16.74
N GLY A 128 17.05 -2.91 17.36
CA GLY A 128 18.17 -2.41 18.16
C GLY A 128 19.44 -2.12 17.36
N VAL A 129 19.31 -1.75 16.08
CA VAL A 129 20.46 -1.44 15.20
C VAL A 129 20.46 0.03 14.78
N ASP A 130 21.59 0.51 14.30
CA ASP A 130 21.73 1.88 13.79
C ASP A 130 20.92 2.14 12.50
N ALA A 131 20.70 3.41 12.20
CA ALA A 131 19.91 3.83 11.03
C ALA A 131 20.48 3.32 9.68
N PRO A 132 21.82 3.32 9.42
CA PRO A 132 22.39 2.72 8.22
C PRO A 132 22.09 1.23 8.08
N THR A 133 22.27 0.45 9.15
CA THR A 133 22.00 -1.00 9.15
C THR A 133 20.50 -1.27 8.97
N ALA A 134 19.64 -0.51 9.64
CA ALA A 134 18.19 -0.60 9.47
C ALA A 134 17.76 -0.28 8.02
N ARG A 135 18.37 0.73 7.40
CA ARG A 135 18.13 1.08 5.99
C ARG A 135 18.58 -0.03 5.05
N ALA A 136 19.74 -0.64 5.28
CA ALA A 136 20.22 -1.78 4.51
C ALA A 136 19.28 -2.99 4.61
N ARG A 137 18.81 -3.33 5.82
CA ARG A 137 17.82 -4.40 6.05
C ARG A 137 16.52 -4.11 5.30
N LEU A 138 16.03 -2.87 5.36
CA LEU A 138 14.81 -2.47 4.68
C LEU A 138 14.94 -2.56 3.16
N THR A 139 16.10 -2.20 2.59
CA THR A 139 16.39 -2.37 1.16
C THR A 139 16.40 -3.85 0.77
N ALA A 140 17.09 -4.71 1.54
CA ALA A 140 17.10 -6.15 1.31
C ALA A 140 15.70 -6.78 1.41
N ALA A 141 14.86 -6.23 2.28
CA ALA A 141 13.45 -6.60 2.43
C ALA A 141 12.51 -5.94 1.40
N GLN A 142 13.03 -5.29 0.34
CA GLN A 142 12.24 -4.61 -0.68
C GLN A 142 11.24 -3.58 -0.10
N GLY A 143 11.61 -2.95 1.02
CA GLY A 143 10.77 -2.00 1.73
C GLY A 143 9.76 -2.62 2.70
N PHE A 144 9.65 -3.94 2.86
CA PHE A 144 8.69 -4.50 3.81
C PHE A 144 9.25 -4.48 5.24
N VAL A 145 8.71 -3.62 6.10
CA VAL A 145 9.12 -3.51 7.52
C VAL A 145 9.02 -4.87 8.22
N ARG A 146 7.93 -5.61 8.01
CA ARG A 146 7.71 -6.94 8.60
C ARG A 146 8.85 -7.94 8.31
N HIS A 147 9.38 -7.90 7.09
CA HIS A 147 10.48 -8.77 6.69
C HIS A 147 11.82 -8.23 7.21
N ALA A 148 12.00 -6.90 7.25
CA ALA A 148 13.22 -6.26 7.73
C ALA A 148 13.47 -6.44 9.24
N VAL A 149 12.42 -6.64 10.04
CA VAL A 149 12.53 -6.83 11.50
C VAL A 149 12.66 -8.30 11.93
N THR A 150 12.34 -9.24 11.04
CA THR A 150 12.48 -10.67 11.35
C THR A 150 13.90 -11.11 10.98
N PRO A 151 14.68 -11.71 11.89
CA PRO A 151 15.97 -12.29 11.51
C PRO A 151 15.73 -13.35 10.43
N SER A 152 16.44 -13.27 9.32
CA SER A 152 16.38 -14.30 8.26
C SER A 152 16.93 -15.61 8.83
N SER A 153 16.06 -16.45 9.37
CA SER A 153 16.38 -17.84 9.63
C SER A 153 16.66 -18.50 8.29
N SER A 154 17.91 -18.95 8.12
CA SER A 154 18.32 -19.76 6.99
C SER A 154 17.37 -20.94 6.85
N ARG A 155 16.67 -21.03 5.71
CA ARG A 155 15.83 -22.19 5.40
C ARG A 155 16.73 -23.39 5.13
N HIS A 156 17.14 -24.11 6.17
CA HIS A 156 17.61 -25.48 6.01
C HIS A 156 16.38 -26.38 5.85
N ARG A 157 15.86 -26.47 4.62
CA ARG A 157 14.88 -27.50 4.25
C ARG A 157 15.69 -28.72 3.89
N SER A 158 16.01 -29.55 4.89
CA SER A 158 16.55 -30.88 4.66
C SER A 158 15.57 -31.66 3.78
N GLN A 159 16.06 -32.12 2.64
CA GLN A 159 15.42 -33.15 1.84
C GLN A 159 15.19 -34.36 2.75
N ARG A 160 13.93 -34.70 3.03
CA ARG A 160 13.60 -36.05 3.46
C ARG A 160 13.48 -36.90 2.21
N SER A 161 14.48 -37.74 2.03
CA SER A 161 14.42 -39.00 1.29
C SER A 161 13.54 -40.00 2.06
N THR A 162 12.59 -40.59 1.35
CA THR A 162 11.92 -41.88 1.57
C THR A 162 11.36 -42.17 0.18
N ASP A 163 11.93 -43.02 -0.67
CA ASP A 163 12.19 -44.46 -0.48
C ASP A 163 11.07 -45.12 0.33
N ASP A 164 9.93 -45.33 -0.36
CA ASP A 164 9.27 -46.63 -0.55
C ASP A 164 8.18 -46.51 -1.64
#